data_AF-W4K032-F1
#
_entry.id   AF-W4K032-F1
#
_cell.length_a   1.000
_cell.length_b   1.000
_cell.length_c   1.000
_cell.angle_alpha   90.00
_cell.angle_beta   90.00
_cell.angle_gamma   90.00
#
_symmetry.space_group_name_H-M   'P 1'
#
loop_
_entity.id
_entity.type
_entity.pdbx_description
1 polymer ?
#
loop_
_entity_poly.entity_id
_entity_poly.type
_entity_poly.pdbx_seq_one_letter_code
_entity_poly.pdbx_strand_id
1 'polypeptide(L)' 'MFEYSDAQLYTQLRYYSHLFDVDKAIRSAASGKRQDDIMALGSLQSELLRRMSRTVEKYLDRNGRRWVDMGSLFSFMKLA' A
#
# COMPACT_ATOMS: atom_id res chain seq x y z
N MET A 1 2.54 7.20 26.71
CA MET A 1 1.93 7.33 25.37
C MET A 1 3.08 7.26 24.38
N PHE A 2 3.05 6.36 23.39
CA PHE A 2 4.12 6.32 22.39
C PHE A 2 4.09 7.61 21.57
N GLU A 3 5.25 8.24 21.36
CA GLU A 3 5.41 9.45 20.55
C GLU A 3 4.98 9.22 19.09
N TYR A 4 5.09 7.98 18.64
CA TYR A 4 4.63 7.51 17.34
C TYR A 4 3.57 6.43 17.50
N SER A 5 2.35 6.75 17.10
CA SER A 5 1.20 5.84 17.20
C SER A 5 1.19 4.78 16.10
N ASP A 6 0.53 3.65 16.38
CA ASP A 6 0.26 2.60 15.39
C ASP A 6 -0.47 3.12 14.14
N ALA A 7 -1.30 4.15 14.30
CA ALA A 7 -2.00 4.80 13.19
C ALA A 7 -1.04 5.56 12.28
N GLN A 8 -0.07 6.29 12.85
CA GLN A 8 0.96 6.98 12.09
C GLN A 8 1.87 5.98 11.37
N LEU A 9 2.30 4.91 12.06
CA LEU A 9 3.10 3.84 11.46
C LEU A 9 2.36 3.15 10.31
N TYR A 10 1.09 2.80 10.52
CA TYR A 10 0.27 2.18 9.46
C TYR A 10 0.14 3.10 8.25
N THR A 11 -0.10 4.39 8.46
CA THR A 11 -0.18 5.39 7.39
C THR A 11 1.14 5.50 6.62
N GLN A 12 2.28 5.47 7.33
CA GLN A 12 3.59 5.52 6.72
C GLN A 12 3.89 4.27 5.87
N LEU A 13 3.54 3.08 6.35
CA LEU A 13 3.68 1.85 5.58
C LEU A 13 2.78 1.86 4.34
N ARG A 14 1.55 2.39 4.45
CA ARG A 14 0.65 2.57 3.31
C ARG A 14 1.21 3.55 2.29
N TYR A 15 1.85 4.63 2.73
CA TYR A 15 2.55 5.56 1.85
C TYR A 15 3.68 4.88 1.09
N TYR A 16 4.52 4.09 1.76
CA TYR A 16 5.57 3.32 1.09
C TYR A 16 5.03 2.28 0.10
N SER A 17 3.99 1.54 0.47
CA SER A 17 3.31 0.62 -0.45
C SER A 17 2.84 1.34 -1.73
N HIS A 18 2.33 2.56 -1.59
CA HIS A 18 1.92 3.37 -2.74
C HIS A 18 3.09 3.78 -3.63
N LEU A 19 4.25 4.13 -3.07
CA LEU A 19 5.44 4.53 -3.84
C LEU A 19 6.00 3.41 -4.72
N PHE A 20 5.88 2.15 -4.30
CA PHE A 20 6.43 1.00 -5.00
C PHE A 20 5.45 0.35 -6.00
N ASP A 21 4.23 0.87 -6.10
CA ASP A 21 3.20 0.40 -7.04
C ASP A 21 3.39 1.07 -8.41
N VAL A 22 4.26 0.48 -9.24
CA VAL A 22 4.55 0.96 -10.59
C VAL A 22 3.32 0.90 -11.48
N ASP A 23 2.49 -0.13 -11.37
CA ASP A 23 1.29 -0.26 -12.20
C ASP A 23 0.33 0.89 -11.95
N LYS A 24 0.17 1.29 -10.69
CA LYS A 24 -0.60 2.48 -10.33
C LYS A 24 0.07 3.75 -10.84
N ALA A 25 1.39 3.88 -10.75
CA ALA A 25 2.12 5.03 -11.29
C ALA A 25 1.94 5.17 -12.82
N ILE A 26 1.97 4.06 -13.56
CA ILE A 26 1.72 4.01 -15.01
C ILE A 26 0.29 4.46 -15.31
N ARG A 27 -0.71 3.91 -14.60
CA ARG A 27 -2.12 4.30 -14.80
C ARG A 27 -2.41 5.76 -14.46
N SER A 28 -1.67 6.35 -13.53
CA SER A 28 -1.80 7.75 -13.13
C SER A 28 -1.00 8.73 -13.99
N ALA A 29 -0.09 8.23 -14.83
CA ALA A 29 0.66 9.08 -15.75
C ALA A 29 -0.23 9.51 -16.93
N ALA A 30 -0.09 10.77 -17.35
CA ALA A 30 -0.64 11.19 -18.63
C ALA A 30 0.05 10.42 -19.77
N SER A 31 -0.72 10.05 -20.78
CA SER A 31 -0.28 9.25 -21.93
C SER A 31 0.94 9.87 -22.63
N GLY A 32 1.82 9.02 -23.15
CA GLY A 32 3.00 9.42 -23.92
C GLY A 32 4.31 9.25 -23.14
N LYS A 33 5.32 10.08 -23.45
CA LYS A 33 6.71 9.88 -23.02
C LYS A 33 6.87 9.61 -21.52
N ARG A 34 6.10 10.29 -20.66
CA ARG A 34 6.18 10.10 -19.21
C ARG A 34 5.75 8.70 -18.78
N GLN A 35 4.74 8.13 -19.42
CA GLN A 35 4.28 6.78 -19.16
C GLN A 35 5.35 5.76 -19.57
N ASP A 36 5.97 5.96 -20.74
CA ASP A 36 7.04 5.09 -21.26
C ASP A 36 8.28 5.13 -20.36
N ASP A 37 8.67 6.33 -19.91
CA ASP A 37 9.80 6.52 -18.97
C ASP A 37 9.54 5.78 -17.64
N ILE A 38 8.31 5.85 -17.10
CA ILE A 38 7.94 5.13 -15.86
C ILE A 38 7.97 3.61 -16.09
N MET A 39 7.48 3.14 -17.23
CA MET A 39 7.48 1.70 -17.56
C MET A 39 8.90 1.16 -17.72
N ALA A 40 9.78 1.92 -18.37
CA ALA A 40 11.18 1.58 -18.54
C ALA A 40 11.91 1.53 -17.18
N LEU A 41 11.75 2.56 -16.35
CA LEU A 41 12.34 2.60 -15.00
C LEU A 41 11.81 1.50 -14.09
N GLY A 42 10.50 1.24 -14.14
CA GLY A 42 9.86 0.17 -13.39
C GLY A 42 10.39 -1.21 -13.77
N SER A 43 10.64 -1.44 -15.06
CA SER A 43 11.24 -2.68 -15.55
C SER A 43 12.70 -2.82 -15.11
N LEU A 44 13.49 -1.75 -15.26
CA LEU A 44 14.89 -1.69 -14.87
C LEU A 44 15.09 -1.96 -13.36
N GLN A 45 14.20 -1.42 -12.53
CA GLN A 45 14.26 -1.52 -11.06
C GLN A 45 13.31 -2.58 -10.48
N SER A 46 12.79 -3.48 -11.31
CA SER A 46 11.73 -4.43 -10.95
C SER A 46 12.09 -5.30 -9.73
N GLU A 47 13.34 -5.71 -9.59
CA GLU A 47 13.80 -6.46 -8.42
C GLU A 47 13.77 -5.64 -7.13
N LEU A 48 14.28 -4.41 -7.17
CA LEU A 48 14.27 -3.51 -6.03
C LEU A 48 12.84 -3.24 -5.58
N LEU A 49 11.98 -2.85 -6.52
CA LEU A 49 10.57 -2.57 -6.27
C LEU A 49 9.86 -3.78 -5.67
N ARG A 50 10.08 -4.98 -6.22
CA ARG A 50 9.53 -6.23 -5.67
C ARG A 50 10.01 -6.49 -4.23
N ARG A 51 11.29 -6.29 -3.94
CA ARG A 51 11.85 -6.48 -2.58
C ARG A 51 11.26 -5.48 -1.59
N MET A 52 11.12 -4.21 -1.99
CA MET A 52 10.56 -3.15 -1.17
C MET A 52 9.06 -3.37 -0.90
N SER A 53 8.28 -3.70 -1.93
CA SER A 53 6.85 -4.03 -1.77
C SER A 53 6.64 -5.22 -0.83
N ARG A 54 7.42 -6.30 -0.99
CA ARG A 54 7.36 -7.46 -0.07
C ARG A 54 7.73 -7.10 1.37
N THR A 55 8.68 -6.19 1.54
CA THR A 55 9.10 -5.74 2.88
C THR A 55 7.96 -4.99 3.55
N VAL A 56 7.34 -4.02 2.86
CA VAL A 56 6.20 -3.27 3.38
C VAL A 56 5.02 -4.20 3.69
N GLU A 57 4.73 -5.14 2.79
CA GLU A 57 3.65 -6.11 2.95
C GLU A 57 3.81 -6.94 4.23
N LYS A 58 5.03 -7.44 4.49
CA LYS A 58 5.37 -8.19 5.71
C LYS A 58 5.09 -7.40 7.00
N TYR A 59 5.30 -6.09 6.98
CA TYR A 59 5.02 -5.23 8.14
C TYR A 59 3.54 -4.86 8.24
N LEU A 60 2.85 -4.66 7.11
CA LEU A 60 1.41 -4.41 7.08
C LEU A 60 0.60 -5.63 7.56
N ASP A 61 1.01 -6.86 7.22
CA ASP A 61 0.35 -8.10 7.68
C ASP A 61 0.34 -8.26 9.20
N ARG A 62 1.37 -7.70 9.87
CA ARG A 62 1.49 -7.72 11.33
C ARG A 62 0.71 -6.59 12.00
N ASN A 63 0.24 -5.61 11.24
CA ASN A 63 -0.48 -4.47 11.80
C ASN A 63 -1.97 -4.80 11.88
N GLY A 64 -2.50 -4.87 13.11
CA GLY A 64 -3.91 -5.21 13.37
C GLY A 64 -4.92 -4.29 12.67
N ARG A 65 -4.54 -3.06 12.30
CA ARG A 65 -5.42 -2.12 11.57
C ARG A 65 -5.71 -2.52 10.13
N ARG A 66 -4.96 -3.47 9.57
CA ARG A 66 -5.23 -4.03 8.23
C ARG A 66 -6.51 -4.87 8.21
N TRP A 67 -6.83 -5.53 9.31
CA TRP A 67 -7.92 -6.48 9.41
C TRP A 67 -9.11 -5.83 10.07
N VAL A 68 -10.24 -5.84 9.37
CA VAL A 68 -11.51 -5.30 9.87
C VAL A 68 -12.48 -6.45 9.94
N ASP A 69 -12.82 -6.86 11.16
CA ASP A 69 -13.88 -7.85 11.37
C ASP A 69 -15.24 -7.20 11.10
N MET A 70 -15.74 -7.38 9.89
CA MET A 70 -17.04 -6.87 9.46
C MET A 70 -18.20 -7.44 10.30
N GLY A 71 -18.07 -8.66 10.83
CA GLY A 71 -19.09 -9.27 11.69
C GLY A 71 -19.22 -8.54 13.02
N SER A 72 -18.10 -8.23 13.67
CA SER A 72 -18.08 -7.37 14.85
C SER A 72 -18.58 -5.96 14.51
N LEU A 73 -18.15 -5.40 13.37
CA LEU A 73 -18.47 -4.02 12.98
C LEU A 73 -19.94 -3.81 12.69
N PHE A 74 -20.62 -4.79 12.09
CA PHE A 74 -22.04 -4.73 11.77
C PHE A 74 -22.90 -5.60 12.70
N SER A 75 -22.38 -6.03 13.84
CA SER A 75 -23.14 -6.84 14.82
C SER A 75 -24.40 -6.14 15.35
N PHE A 76 -24.46 -4.80 15.26
CA PHE A 76 -25.63 -3.99 15.60
C PHE A 76 -26.71 -3.98 14.50
N MET A 77 -26.36 -4.37 13.27
CA MET A 77 -27.26 -4.37 12.12
C MET A 77 -27.95 -5.73 12.02
N LYS A 78 -28.69 -6.12 13.06
CA LYS A 78 -29.62 -7.25 12.95
C LYS A 78 -30.77 -6.83 12.04
N LEU A 79 -30.87 -7.45 10.86
CA LEU A 79 -32.06 -7.36 10.01
C LEU A 79 -33.26 -7.84 10.84
N ALA A 80 -34.19 -6.93 11.09
CA ALA A 80 -35.52 -7.23 11.62
C ALA A 80 -36.39 -7.90 10.55
#